data_AF-X1BZ35-F1
#
_entry.id   AF-X1BZ35-F1
#
_cell.length_a   1.000
_cell.length_b   1.000
_cell.length_c   1.000
_cell.angle_alpha   90.00
_cell.angle_beta   90.00
_cell.angle_gamma   90.00
#
_symmetry.space_group_name_H-M   'P 1'
#
loop_
_entity.id
_entity.type
_entity.pdbx_description
1 polymer ?
#
loop_
_entity_poly.entity_id
_entity_poly.type
_entity_poly.pdbx_seq_one_letter_code
_entity_poly.pdbx_strand_id
1 'polypeptide(L)'
;MKIGMMCLWNAANGPSIHAELLGRAWVKLSHQLKIFSSQKHPDARPTFQKDEDFVIRHFRVDEVIPFTRATSFDPSPLLNEEYEIFVAQNVERLPAEKLLEIFPRIK
;
A
#
# COMPACT_ATOMS: atom_id res chain seq x y z
N MET A 1 -8.03 11.78 -11.87
CA MET A 1 -8.54 10.45 -11.48
C MET A 1 -8.31 10.27 -9.99
N LYS A 2 -9.13 9.44 -9.35
CA LYS A 2 -8.94 8.97 -7.98
C LYS A 2 -8.22 7.61 -8.03
N ILE A 3 -7.04 7.53 -7.45
CA ILE A 3 -6.15 6.37 -7.55
C ILE A 3 -5.92 5.82 -6.14
N GLY A 4 -6.22 4.53 -5.95
CA GLY A 4 -5.83 3.78 -4.78
C GLY A 4 -4.56 2.99 -5.10
N MET A 5 -3.48 3.17 -4.33
CA MET A 5 -2.25 2.40 -4.51
C MET A 5 -1.86 1.66 -3.23
N MET A 6 -1.73 0.34 -3.33
CA MET A 6 -1.22 -0.51 -2.26
C MET A 6 0.28 -0.79 -2.48
N CYS A 7 1.11 -0.39 -1.52
CA CYS A 7 2.57 -0.53 -1.58
C CYS A 7 3.20 -0.37 -0.18
N LEU A 8 4.51 -0.62 -0.06
CA LEU A 8 5.26 -0.25 1.15
C LEU A 8 5.67 1.22 1.09
N TRP A 9 4.77 2.16 1.35
CA TRP A 9 5.03 3.61 1.27
C TRP A 9 5.93 4.14 2.40
N ASN A 10 6.79 5.13 2.09
CA ASN A 10 7.74 5.78 3.00
C ASN A 10 8.73 4.78 3.64
N ALA A 11 9.20 3.79 2.87
CA ALA A 11 10.11 2.75 3.33
C ALA A 11 11.44 2.79 2.57
N ALA A 12 12.57 2.60 3.27
CA ALA A 12 13.88 2.59 2.62
C ALA A 12 14.15 1.23 1.93
N ASN A 13 13.45 0.98 0.82
CA ASN A 13 13.69 -0.14 -0.10
C ASN A 13 13.37 0.25 -1.56
N GLY A 14 13.92 -0.49 -2.52
CA GLY A 14 13.79 -0.19 -3.95
C GLY A 14 12.33 -0.09 -4.44
N PRO A 15 11.48 -1.10 -4.17
CA PRO A 15 10.08 -1.06 -4.59
C PRO A 15 9.27 0.11 -4.01
N SER A 16 9.56 0.49 -2.77
CA SER A 16 8.98 1.66 -2.11
C SER A 16 9.34 2.95 -2.84
N ILE A 17 10.63 3.16 -3.12
CA ILE A 17 11.09 4.35 -3.86
C ILE A 17 10.43 4.45 -5.22
N HIS A 18 10.29 3.33 -5.93
CA HIS A 18 9.59 3.32 -7.21
C HIS A 18 8.11 3.73 -7.08
N ALA A 19 7.39 3.15 -6.12
CA ALA A 19 6.00 3.50 -5.85
C ALA A 19 5.86 4.98 -5.42
N GLU A 20 6.77 5.48 -4.59
CA GLU A 20 6.79 6.87 -4.14
C GLU A 20 6.98 7.87 -5.28
N LEU A 21 7.95 7.62 -6.17
CA LEU A 21 8.19 8.47 -7.33
C LEU A 21 6.94 8.56 -8.23
N LEU A 22 6.30 7.43 -8.47
CA LEU A 22 5.07 7.35 -9.26
C LEU A 22 3.90 8.07 -8.57
N GLY A 23 3.66 7.76 -7.29
CA GLY A 23 2.57 8.37 -6.52
C GLY A 23 2.72 9.88 -6.41
N ARG A 24 3.94 10.37 -6.13
CA ARG A 24 4.23 11.82 -6.07
C ARG A 24 4.03 12.49 -7.43
N ALA A 25 4.35 11.80 -8.53
CA ALA A 25 4.09 12.33 -9.87
C ALA A 25 2.58 12.46 -10.14
N TRP A 26 1.77 11.47 -9.75
CA TRP A 26 0.31 11.55 -9.88
C TRP A 26 -0.29 12.73 -9.11
N VAL A 27 0.18 12.96 -7.88
CA VAL A 27 -0.25 14.14 -7.08
C VAL A 27 0.13 15.44 -7.80
N LYS A 28 1.33 15.55 -8.37
CA LYS A 28 1.76 16.73 -9.15
C LYS A 28 0.91 16.96 -10.40
N LEU A 29 0.35 15.90 -10.98
CA LEU A 29 -0.57 15.96 -12.12
C LEU A 29 -2.04 16.13 -11.69
N SER A 30 -2.28 16.58 -10.45
CA SER A 30 -3.61 16.83 -9.88
C SER A 30 -4.51 15.60 -9.82
N HIS A 31 -3.94 14.39 -9.75
CA HIS A 31 -4.69 13.19 -9.41
C HIS A 31 -4.87 13.09 -7.88
N GLN A 32 -6.00 12.55 -7.46
CA GLN A 32 -6.25 12.25 -6.05
C GLN A 32 -5.67 10.87 -5.76
N LEU A 33 -4.76 10.79 -4.79
CA LEU A 33 -4.09 9.56 -4.41
C LEU A 33 -4.59 9.12 -3.04
N LYS A 34 -4.74 7.80 -2.86
CA LYS A 34 -4.88 7.13 -1.56
C LYS A 34 -3.84 6.03 -1.50
N ILE A 35 -3.03 6.02 -0.45
CA ILE A 35 -1.99 5.02 -0.24
C ILE A 35 -2.47 4.03 0.81
N PHE A 36 -2.40 2.76 0.49
CA PHE A 36 -2.69 1.64 1.38
C PHE A 36 -1.38 0.95 1.73
N SER A 37 -0.91 1.12 2.96
CA SER A 37 0.44 0.72 3.34
C SER A 37 0.52 0.00 4.67
N SER A 38 1.68 -0.60 4.93
CA SER A 38 1.93 -1.39 6.12
C SER A 38 2.16 -0.49 7.33
N GLN A 39 1.54 -0.83 8.47
CA GLN A 39 1.92 -0.35 9.80
C GLN A 39 3.32 -0.83 10.20
N LYS A 40 3.66 -2.06 9.81
CA LYS A 40 4.97 -2.68 9.98
C LYS A 40 5.16 -3.75 8.90
N HIS A 41 6.37 -3.85 8.37
CA HIS A 41 6.77 -4.89 7.42
C HIS A 41 8.29 -5.15 7.56
N PRO A 42 8.79 -6.40 7.48
CA PRO A 42 10.22 -6.70 7.66
C PRO A 42 11.13 -5.99 6.64
N ASP A 43 10.67 -5.88 5.40
CA ASP A 43 11.38 -5.16 4.34
C ASP A 43 11.19 -3.64 4.40
N ALA A 44 10.35 -3.11 5.30
CA ALA A 44 10.13 -1.67 5.43
C ALA A 44 11.04 -1.08 6.51
N ARG A 45 12.18 -0.55 6.08
CA ARG A 45 13.08 0.22 6.96
C ARG A 45 12.53 1.65 7.14
N PRO A 46 12.56 2.20 8.37
CA PRO A 46 12.01 3.52 8.64
C PRO A 46 12.78 4.62 7.88
N THR A 47 12.04 5.54 7.26
CA THR A 47 12.62 6.73 6.61
C THR A 47 12.51 7.99 7.50
N PHE A 48 11.84 7.89 8.65
CA PHE A 48 11.47 9.01 9.53
C PHE A 48 10.64 10.12 8.86
N GLN A 49 10.12 9.87 7.66
CA GLN A 49 9.17 10.75 6.99
C GLN A 49 7.84 10.72 7.73
N LYS A 50 7.15 11.87 7.76
CA LYS A 50 5.76 11.93 8.19
C LYS A 50 4.89 11.49 7.03
N ASP A 51 3.90 10.67 7.34
CA ASP A 51 2.88 10.28 6.38
C ASP A 51 2.07 11.49 5.93
N GLU A 52 1.81 11.56 4.63
CA GLU A 52 0.86 12.49 4.05
C GLU A 52 -0.59 12.11 4.41
N ASP A 53 -1.52 13.07 4.39
CA ASP A 53 -2.92 12.86 4.78
C ASP A 53 -3.66 11.79 3.93
N PHE A 54 -3.10 11.44 2.78
CA PHE A 54 -3.63 10.39 1.91
C PHE A 54 -3.08 8.99 2.21
N VAL A 55 -2.21 8.83 3.22
CA VAL A 55 -1.61 7.54 3.59
C VAL A 55 -2.43 6.86 4.68
N ILE A 56 -2.85 5.63 4.40
CA ILE A 56 -3.64 4.78 5.29
C ILE A 56 -2.85 3.52 5.63
N ARG A 57 -2.58 3.31 6.92
CA ARG A 57 -1.79 2.19 7.46
C ARG A 57 -2.72 1.09 7.99
N HIS A 58 -2.99 0.06 7.19
CA HIS A 58 -4.10 -0.87 7.45
C HIS A 58 -3.73 -2.37 7.48
N PHE A 59 -2.46 -2.70 7.29
CA PHE A 59 -1.98 -4.07 7.43
C PHE A 59 -0.63 -4.14 8.13
N ARG A 60 -0.30 -5.33 8.63
CA ARG A 60 0.97 -5.62 9.28
C ARG A 60 1.49 -6.96 8.80
N VAL A 61 2.80 -7.01 8.57
CA VAL A 61 3.56 -8.24 8.31
C VAL A 61 4.67 -8.30 9.35
N ASP A 62 4.79 -9.43 10.05
CA ASP A 62 5.94 -9.69 10.94
C ASP A 62 6.97 -10.63 10.33
N GLU A 63 6.57 -11.50 9.38
CA GLU A 63 7.43 -12.47 8.72
C GLU A 63 7.09 -12.62 7.22
N VAL A 64 8.11 -12.87 6.40
CA VAL A 64 8.00 -13.02 4.93
C VAL A 64 8.41 -14.43 4.46
N ILE A 65 8.86 -15.31 5.37
CA ILE A 65 9.45 -16.61 5.04
C ILE A 65 8.42 -17.73 5.31
N PRO A 66 8.09 -18.61 4.34
CA PRO A 66 8.54 -18.63 2.93
C PRO A 66 7.76 -17.66 2.02
N PHE A 67 6.64 -17.11 2.48
CA PHE A 67 5.82 -16.13 1.75
C PHE A 67 5.32 -15.03 2.68
N THR A 68 5.00 -13.86 2.12
CA THR A 68 4.45 -12.73 2.87
C THR A 68 3.06 -13.06 3.41
N ARG A 69 2.90 -13.02 4.73
CA ARG A 69 1.61 -13.22 5.40
C ARG A 69 1.30 -12.04 6.31
N ALA A 70 0.05 -11.57 6.25
CA ALA A 70 -0.42 -10.56 7.19
C ALA A 70 -0.54 -11.16 8.60
N THR A 71 0.08 -10.51 9.58
CA THR A 71 -0.27 -10.70 10.99
C THR A 71 -1.58 -9.97 11.31
N SER A 72 -1.84 -8.85 10.64
CA SER A 72 -3.13 -8.16 10.66
C SER A 72 -3.43 -7.53 9.29
N PHE A 73 -4.71 -7.48 8.94
CA PHE A 73 -5.18 -6.90 7.69
C PHE A 73 -6.62 -6.40 7.89
N ASP A 74 -6.81 -5.08 7.87
CA ASP A 74 -8.13 -4.47 7.84
C ASP A 74 -8.51 -4.19 6.36
N PRO A 75 -9.53 -4.85 5.80
CA PRO A 75 -9.95 -4.63 4.43
C PRO A 75 -10.76 -3.33 4.26
N SER A 76 -11.25 -2.73 5.34
CA SER A 76 -12.21 -1.62 5.30
C SER A 76 -11.71 -0.43 4.46
N PRO A 77 -10.44 0.00 4.57
CA PRO A 77 -9.93 1.09 3.73
C PRO A 77 -9.95 0.77 2.23
N LEU A 78 -9.65 -0.49 1.87
CA LEU A 78 -9.70 -0.91 0.47
C LEU A 78 -11.13 -0.94 -0.06
N LEU A 79 -12.14 -1.23 0.76
CA LEU A 79 -13.53 -1.35 0.31
C LEU A 79 -14.32 -0.04 0.36
N ASN A 80 -13.96 0.87 1.27
CA ASN A 80 -14.77 2.03 1.61
C ASN A 80 -14.19 3.36 1.08
N GLU A 81 -12.88 3.44 0.83
CA GLU A 81 -12.29 4.64 0.24
C GLU A 81 -12.73 4.83 -1.21
N GLU A 82 -12.76 6.08 -1.66
CA GLU A 82 -13.12 6.41 -3.03
C GLU A 82 -11.90 6.42 -3.95
N TYR A 83 -11.85 5.46 -4.87
CA TYR A 83 -10.94 5.49 -6.01
C TYR A 83 -11.58 4.81 -7.24
N GLU A 84 -11.07 5.15 -8.41
CA GLU A 84 -11.52 4.65 -9.72
C GLU A 84 -10.57 3.58 -10.27
N ILE A 85 -9.32 3.60 -9.81
CA ILE A 85 -8.26 2.68 -10.25
C ILE A 85 -7.52 2.18 -9.02
N PHE A 86 -7.42 0.87 -8.88
CA PHE A 86 -6.56 0.21 -7.89
C PHE A 86 -5.24 -0.22 -8.52
N VAL A 87 -4.12 0.17 -7.91
CA VAL A 87 -2.76 -0.20 -8.32
C VAL A 87 -2.08 -0.92 -7.17
N ALA A 88 -1.53 -2.10 -7.41
CA ALA A 88 -0.69 -2.81 -6.45
C ALA A 88 0.76 -2.82 -6.95
N GLN A 89 1.68 -2.30 -6.14
CA GLN A 89 3.13 -2.33 -6.43
C GLN A 89 3.79 -3.37 -5.54
N ASN A 90 4.65 -4.20 -6.13
CA ASN A 90 5.45 -5.21 -5.41
C ASN A 90 4.56 -6.23 -4.64
N VAL A 91 3.60 -6.83 -5.37
CA VAL A 91 2.53 -7.69 -4.84
C VAL A 91 3.06 -8.83 -3.97
N GLU A 92 4.25 -9.35 -4.28
CA GLU A 92 4.92 -10.39 -3.51
C GLU A 92 5.26 -9.99 -2.07
N ARG A 93 5.32 -8.69 -1.77
CA ARG A 93 5.50 -8.13 -0.41
C ARG A 93 4.21 -7.55 0.18
N LEU A 94 3.09 -7.74 -0.49
CA LEU A 94 1.78 -7.44 0.08
C LEU A 94 1.20 -8.73 0.69
N PRO A 95 0.22 -8.64 1.60
CA PRO A 95 -0.51 -9.80 2.10
C PRO A 95 -1.44 -10.35 1.01
N ALA A 96 -0.85 -10.94 -0.04
CA ALA A 96 -1.51 -11.30 -1.28
C ALA A 96 -2.69 -12.28 -1.08
N GLU A 97 -2.56 -13.22 -0.14
CA GLU A 97 -3.64 -14.15 0.20
C GLU A 97 -4.90 -13.41 0.70
N LYS A 98 -4.72 -12.46 1.63
CA LYS A 98 -5.82 -11.64 2.16
C LYS A 98 -6.35 -10.64 1.15
N LEU A 99 -5.47 -10.07 0.33
CA LEU A 99 -5.88 -9.20 -0.76
C LEU A 99 -6.75 -9.96 -1.78
N LEU A 100 -6.38 -11.20 -2.12
CA LEU A 100 -7.12 -12.03 -3.07
C LEU A 100 -8.55 -12.35 -2.59
N GLU A 101 -8.75 -12.59 -1.29
CA GLU A 101 -10.07 -12.83 -0.69
C GLU A 101 -11.05 -11.66 -0.93
N ILE A 102 -10.55 -10.43 -0.98
CA ILE A 102 -11.37 -9.23 -1.16
C ILE A 102 -11.28 -8.61 -2.56
N PHE A 103 -10.33 -9.03 -3.39
CA PHE A 103 -10.03 -8.42 -4.68
C PHE A 103 -11.26 -8.28 -5.60
N PRO A 104 -12.19 -9.26 -5.69
CA PRO A 104 -13.40 -9.12 -6.51
C PRO A 104 -14.37 -8.02 -6.04
N ARG A 105 -14.17 -7.49 -4.83
CA ARG A 105 -14.99 -6.45 -4.21
C ARG A 105 -14.31 -5.09 -4.20
N ILE A 106 -13.03 -5.03 -4.58
CA ILE A 106 -12.32 -3.78 -4.79
C ILE A 106 -12.88 -3.13 -6.06
N LYS A 107 -13.22 -1.84 -5.97
CA LYS A 107 -13.81 -1.07 -7.08
C LYS A 107 -12.78 -0.76 -8.16
#